data_AF-A0A3M0J0M9-F1
#
_entry.id   AF-A0A3M0J0M9-F1
#
_cell.length_a   1.000
_cell.length_b   1.000
_cell.length_c   1.000
_cell.angle_alpha   90.00
_cell.angle_beta   90.00
_cell.angle_gamma   90.00
#
_symmetry.space_group_name_H-M   'P 1'
#
loop_
_entity.id
_entity.type
_entity.pdbx_description
1 polymer ?
#
loop_
_entity_poly.entity_id
_entity_poly.type
_entity_poly.pdbx_seq_one_letter_code
_entity_poly.pdbx_strand_id
1 'polypeptide(L)'
;MPAPRGAAMAAEEEEAPVPPQKRFYRQRAHSNPLADHTLRYPARPQDMDWASLFPTFFPPDAPPGTPPARVEFADVGCGYGGLLVALAERFPQTLSLGLELRGKVAAFTRARIRALRAAQPGRFGNVACVRGNAMKHLPHFFRRAQGLVYTVTDVPELHQWMVQHFGEHPLFEPLPPAQLAADPLVPLLPTVTEEGRKAERAGRPPCSAVFRRRPDPAPGGP
;
A
#
# COMPACT_ATOMS: atom_id res chain seq x y z
N MET A 1 24.87 56.98 9.63
CA MET A 1 23.89 56.00 9.08
C MET A 1 24.57 54.63 9.04
N PRO A 2 24.30 53.71 9.99
CA PRO A 2 24.84 52.37 9.92
C PRO A 2 23.96 51.49 9.00
N ALA A 3 24.59 50.66 8.17
CA ALA A 3 23.92 49.73 7.28
C ALA A 3 23.20 48.62 8.08
N PRO A 4 22.06 48.07 7.60
CA PRO A 4 21.39 46.99 8.29
C PRO A 4 22.20 45.70 8.14
N ARG A 5 22.50 45.06 9.27
CA ARG A 5 23.00 43.69 9.31
C ARG A 5 21.87 42.77 8.82
N GLY A 6 22.08 42.13 7.68
CA GLY A 6 21.25 41.02 7.23
C GLY A 6 21.35 39.89 8.27
N ALA A 7 20.23 39.59 8.93
CA ALA A 7 20.11 38.38 9.70
C ALA A 7 20.03 37.21 8.71
N ALA A 8 21.13 36.48 8.57
CA ALA A 8 21.07 35.14 8.00
C ALA A 8 20.20 34.29 8.93
N MET A 9 18.99 33.94 8.49
CA MET A 9 18.24 32.86 9.14
C MET A 9 19.08 31.60 8.97
N ALA A 10 19.64 31.11 10.07
CA ALA A 10 20.18 29.78 10.13
C ALA A 10 19.06 28.82 9.68
N ALA A 11 19.31 28.06 8.62
CA ALA A 11 18.49 26.91 8.31
C ALA A 11 18.54 26.01 9.55
N GLU A 12 17.43 25.88 10.26
CA GLU A 12 17.30 24.86 11.29
C GLU A 12 17.56 23.52 10.60
N GLU A 13 18.65 22.84 10.99
CA GLU A 13 18.92 21.49 10.53
C GLU A 13 17.75 20.60 10.95
N GLU A 14 16.88 20.24 10.00
CA GLU A 14 15.73 19.40 10.26
C GLU A 14 16.25 18.03 10.73
N GLU A 15 16.09 17.74 12.02
CA GLU A 15 16.62 16.53 12.65
C GLU A 15 16.11 15.28 11.92
N ALA A 16 17.02 14.35 11.60
CA ALA A 16 16.70 13.19 10.80
C ALA A 16 15.53 12.39 11.41
N PRO A 17 14.53 11.94 10.61
CA PRO A 17 13.34 11.33 11.15
C PRO A 17 13.64 10.07 11.96
N VAL A 18 13.30 10.09 13.24
CA VAL A 18 13.48 8.95 14.15
C VAL A 18 12.51 7.81 13.82
N PRO A 19 12.95 6.54 13.80
CA PRO A 19 12.07 5.40 13.61
C PRO A 19 10.92 5.38 14.62
N PRO A 20 9.64 5.25 14.18
CA PRO A 20 8.51 5.32 15.09
C PRO A 20 8.45 4.08 15.98
N GLN A 21 8.09 4.28 17.25
CA GLN A 21 7.91 3.17 18.18
C GLN A 21 6.45 2.74 18.25
N LYS A 22 6.17 1.48 17.92
CA LYS A 22 4.79 0.93 17.80
C LYS A 22 3.91 1.24 19.02
N ARG A 23 4.48 1.21 20.24
CA ARG A 23 3.75 1.45 21.50
C ARG A 23 2.93 2.75 21.51
N PHE A 24 3.41 3.80 20.84
CA PHE A 24 2.73 5.10 20.78
C PHE A 24 1.62 5.18 19.71
N TYR A 25 1.56 4.20 18.81
CA TYR A 25 0.64 4.15 17.68
C TYR A 25 -0.34 2.97 17.75
N ARG A 26 -0.36 2.24 18.86
CA ARG A 26 -1.30 1.13 19.07
C ARG A 26 -2.74 1.64 19.07
N GLN A 27 -3.58 0.93 18.35
CA GLN A 27 -5.03 1.11 18.28
C GLN A 27 -5.66 -0.28 18.20
N ARG A 28 -6.93 -0.42 18.62
CA ARG A 28 -7.68 -1.67 18.42
C ARG A 28 -7.66 -2.06 16.94
N ALA A 29 -7.60 -3.37 16.69
CA ALA A 29 -7.55 -3.92 15.33
C ALA A 29 -8.78 -3.50 14.51
N HIS A 30 -9.94 -3.48 15.15
CA HIS A 30 -11.21 -3.18 14.52
C HIS A 30 -11.46 -1.68 14.39
N SER A 31 -11.94 -1.26 13.23
CA SER A 31 -12.52 0.05 12.99
C SER A 31 -13.73 -0.14 12.08
N ASN A 32 -14.86 0.49 12.42
CA ASN A 32 -16.06 0.38 11.59
C ASN A 32 -15.81 1.12 10.26
N PRO A 33 -15.79 0.42 9.11
CA PRO A 33 -15.62 1.06 7.80
C PRO A 33 -16.84 1.89 7.41
N LEU A 34 -18.01 1.65 8.00
CA LEU A 34 -19.22 2.39 7.71
C LEU A 34 -19.33 3.70 8.49
N ALA A 35 -18.58 3.85 9.59
CA ALA A 35 -18.57 5.08 10.38
C ALA A 35 -18.14 6.31 9.56
N ASP A 36 -18.56 7.47 10.05
CA ASP A 36 -18.20 8.77 9.48
C ASP A 36 -16.75 9.10 9.82
N HIS A 37 -15.90 9.01 8.81
CA HIS A 37 -14.50 9.40 8.90
C HIS A 37 -14.27 10.58 7.96
N THR A 38 -13.64 11.65 8.46
CA THR A 38 -13.12 12.71 7.58
C THR A 38 -11.84 12.22 6.90
N LEU A 39 -12.00 11.61 5.72
CA LEU A 39 -10.91 11.09 4.90
C LEU A 39 -10.70 11.99 3.68
N ARG A 40 -9.43 12.21 3.31
CA ARG A 40 -9.07 12.83 2.03
C ARG A 40 -8.87 11.74 0.99
N TYR A 41 -9.54 11.88 -0.13
CA TYR A 41 -9.41 11.03 -1.31
C TYR A 41 -9.72 11.90 -2.54
N PRO A 42 -9.13 11.58 -3.71
CA PRO A 42 -9.40 12.33 -4.93
C PRO A 42 -10.86 12.14 -5.38
N ALA A 43 -11.42 13.10 -6.11
CA ALA A 43 -12.76 12.95 -6.65
C ALA A 43 -12.81 11.80 -7.67
N ARG A 44 -11.78 11.69 -8.53
CA ARG A 44 -11.63 10.63 -9.54
C ARG A 44 -10.15 10.22 -9.63
N PRO A 45 -9.81 9.03 -10.17
CA PRO A 45 -8.42 8.57 -10.27
C PRO A 45 -7.44 9.51 -10.96
N GLN A 46 -7.90 10.27 -11.96
CA GLN A 46 -7.08 11.27 -12.66
C GLN A 46 -6.72 12.49 -11.80
N ASP A 47 -7.48 12.76 -10.74
CA ASP A 47 -7.28 13.91 -9.86
C ASP A 47 -6.32 13.56 -8.69
N MET A 48 -5.76 12.34 -8.66
CA MET A 48 -4.82 11.91 -7.63
C MET A 48 -3.43 12.50 -7.86
N ASP A 49 -2.93 13.24 -6.87
CA ASP A 49 -1.56 13.77 -6.85
C ASP A 49 -0.56 12.72 -6.34
N TRP A 50 -0.11 11.87 -7.26
CA TRP A 50 0.90 10.84 -6.97
C TRP A 50 2.29 11.42 -6.68
N ALA A 51 2.62 12.59 -7.21
CA ALA A 51 3.92 13.23 -7.02
C ALA A 51 4.14 13.59 -5.54
N SER A 52 3.08 13.98 -4.82
CA SER A 52 3.16 14.23 -3.36
C SER A 52 3.57 13.00 -2.53
N LEU A 53 3.32 11.78 -3.02
CA LEU A 53 3.62 10.53 -2.30
C LEU A 53 4.94 9.90 -2.75
N PHE A 54 5.27 10.05 -4.03
CA PHE A 54 6.40 9.40 -4.70
C PHE A 54 7.29 10.42 -5.44
N PRO A 55 7.79 11.49 -4.79
CA PRO A 55 8.44 12.60 -5.48
C PRO A 55 9.63 12.17 -6.37
N THR A 56 10.38 11.12 -5.97
CA THR A 56 11.50 10.60 -6.75
C THR A 56 11.10 9.96 -8.08
N PHE A 57 9.82 9.61 -8.26
CA PHE A 57 9.26 9.04 -9.49
C PHE A 57 8.54 10.06 -10.37
N PHE A 58 8.42 11.30 -9.90
CA PHE A 58 7.77 12.41 -10.60
C PHE A 58 8.67 13.65 -10.56
N PRO A 59 9.89 13.59 -11.17
CA PRO A 59 10.78 14.74 -11.21
C PRO A 59 10.13 15.91 -11.98
N PRO A 60 10.30 17.16 -11.53
CA PRO A 60 9.71 18.33 -12.18
C PRO A 60 10.22 18.50 -13.63
N ASP A 61 11.47 18.10 -13.88
CA ASP A 61 12.13 18.24 -15.18
C ASP A 61 12.05 16.95 -16.03
N ALA A 62 10.99 16.15 -15.84
CA ALA A 62 10.81 14.93 -16.63
C ALA A 62 10.77 15.26 -18.13
N PRO A 63 11.50 14.51 -18.99
CA PRO A 63 11.50 14.78 -20.43
C PRO A 63 10.08 14.80 -21.01
N PRO A 64 9.77 15.74 -21.93
CA PRO A 64 8.47 15.78 -22.59
C PRO A 64 8.09 14.42 -23.19
N GLY A 65 6.86 13.97 -22.95
CA GLY A 65 6.37 12.67 -23.42
C GLY A 65 6.70 11.48 -22.52
N THR A 66 7.44 11.66 -21.41
CA THR A 66 7.64 10.60 -20.42
C THR A 66 6.29 10.20 -19.81
N PRO A 67 5.84 8.94 -19.95
CA PRO A 67 4.60 8.51 -19.33
C PRO A 67 4.73 8.59 -17.81
N PRO A 68 3.71 9.10 -17.10
CA PRO A 68 3.78 9.21 -15.64
C PRO A 68 3.87 7.83 -15.02
N ALA A 69 4.71 7.69 -13.98
CA ALA A 69 4.75 6.50 -13.15
C ALA A 69 3.35 6.20 -12.58
N ARG A 70 3.08 4.93 -12.30
CA ARG A 70 1.77 4.47 -11.82
C ARG A 70 1.96 3.56 -10.62
N VAL A 71 1.03 3.63 -9.68
CA VAL A 71 0.92 2.62 -8.63
C VAL A 71 0.45 1.31 -9.26
N GLU A 72 1.21 0.25 -9.03
CA GLU A 72 0.94 -1.09 -9.55
C GLU A 72 0.59 -2.07 -8.43
N PHE A 73 1.01 -1.80 -7.19
CA PHE A 73 0.62 -2.56 -6.01
C PHE A 73 -0.23 -1.74 -5.04
N ALA A 74 -1.36 -2.30 -4.62
CA ALA A 74 -2.20 -1.74 -3.56
C ALA A 74 -2.26 -2.73 -2.38
N ASP A 75 -1.70 -2.34 -1.24
CA ASP A 75 -1.75 -3.10 0.01
C ASP A 75 -2.96 -2.61 0.83
N VAL A 76 -4.08 -3.35 0.70
CA VAL A 76 -5.37 -3.02 1.31
C VAL A 76 -5.40 -3.47 2.76
N GLY A 77 -5.48 -2.51 3.69
CA GLY A 77 -5.37 -2.80 5.12
C GLY A 77 -3.93 -3.09 5.53
N CYS A 78 -2.98 -2.28 5.05
CA CYS A 78 -1.53 -2.53 5.14
C CYS A 78 -0.95 -2.64 6.57
N GLY A 79 -1.74 -2.32 7.60
CA GLY A 79 -1.31 -2.36 8.98
C GLY A 79 -0.06 -1.49 9.22
N TYR A 80 0.91 -2.06 9.92
CA TYR A 80 2.21 -1.42 10.22
C TYR A 80 3.19 -1.41 9.02
N GLY A 81 2.72 -1.73 7.81
CA GLY A 81 3.45 -1.60 6.55
C GLY A 81 4.55 -2.63 6.32
N GLY A 82 4.42 -3.82 6.91
CA GLY A 82 5.41 -4.90 6.74
C GLY A 82 5.58 -5.32 5.28
N LEU A 83 4.45 -5.55 4.59
CA LEU A 83 4.45 -5.89 3.16
C LEU A 83 5.00 -4.75 2.30
N LEU A 84 4.60 -3.49 2.55
CA LEU A 84 5.16 -2.33 1.84
C LEU A 84 6.69 -2.29 1.90
N VAL A 85 7.28 -2.47 3.08
CA VAL A 85 8.76 -2.47 3.20
C VAL A 85 9.38 -3.57 2.37
N ALA A 86 8.82 -4.78 2.39
CA ALA A 86 9.32 -5.89 1.59
C ALA A 86 9.13 -5.66 0.07
N LEU A 87 8.01 -5.06 -0.35
CA LEU A 87 7.77 -4.69 -1.74
C LEU A 87 8.77 -3.62 -2.22
N ALA A 88 9.08 -2.62 -1.38
CA ALA A 88 10.09 -1.61 -1.70
C ALA A 88 11.45 -2.22 -2.01
N GLU A 89 11.87 -3.21 -1.20
CA GLU A 89 13.17 -3.86 -1.38
C GLU A 89 13.20 -4.75 -2.61
N ARG A 90 12.10 -5.47 -2.88
CA ARG A 90 12.04 -6.47 -3.95
C ARG A 90 11.72 -5.89 -5.32
N PHE A 91 10.94 -4.81 -5.38
CA PHE A 91 10.49 -4.17 -6.61
C PHE A 91 10.78 -2.67 -6.58
N PRO A 92 12.06 -2.25 -6.54
CA PRO A 92 12.45 -0.86 -6.28
C PRO A 92 11.94 0.13 -7.35
N GLN A 93 11.58 -0.34 -8.54
CA GLN A 93 11.03 0.47 -9.63
C GLN A 93 9.51 0.47 -9.70
N THR A 94 8.83 -0.30 -8.84
CA THR A 94 7.38 -0.45 -8.85
C THR A 94 6.76 0.32 -7.69
N LEU A 95 5.82 1.21 -8.00
CA LEU A 95 5.13 2.00 -6.98
C LEU A 95 4.09 1.16 -6.24
N SER A 96 4.16 1.17 -4.90
CA SER A 96 3.22 0.47 -4.01
C SER A 96 2.55 1.43 -3.03
N LEU A 97 1.22 1.37 -2.93
CA LEU A 97 0.44 2.17 -2.00
C LEU A 97 -0.23 1.31 -0.94
N GLY A 98 0.03 1.61 0.34
CA GLY A 98 -0.76 1.08 1.44
C GLY A 98 -1.98 1.93 1.75
N LEU A 99 -3.13 1.30 1.94
CA LEU A 99 -4.33 1.93 2.46
C LEU A 99 -4.60 1.40 3.88
N GLU A 100 -4.65 2.28 4.87
CA GLU A 100 -4.96 1.92 6.25
C GLU A 100 -6.03 2.85 6.82
N LEU A 101 -7.11 2.28 7.35
CA LEU A 101 -8.24 3.06 7.85
C LEU A 101 -7.92 3.74 9.20
N ARG A 102 -7.16 3.04 10.05
CA ARG A 102 -6.84 3.45 11.42
C ARG A 102 -5.82 4.57 11.41
N GLY A 103 -6.23 5.76 11.84
CA GLY A 103 -5.39 6.97 11.79
C GLY A 103 -4.04 6.83 12.49
N LYS A 104 -3.99 6.20 13.68
CA LYS A 104 -2.72 5.97 14.40
C LYS A 104 -1.81 5.00 13.66
N VAL A 105 -2.36 3.93 13.08
CA VAL A 105 -1.58 2.93 12.37
C VAL A 105 -1.06 3.49 11.03
N ALA A 106 -1.89 4.23 10.29
CA ALA A 106 -1.46 4.94 9.08
C ALA A 106 -0.37 5.99 9.39
N ALA A 107 -0.49 6.70 10.51
CA ALA A 107 0.55 7.64 10.95
C ALA A 107 1.88 6.93 11.26
N PHE A 108 1.84 5.79 11.94
CA PHE A 108 3.03 4.97 12.15
C PHE A 108 3.68 4.57 10.83
N THR A 109 2.90 4.03 9.89
CA THR A 109 3.45 3.51 8.64
C THR A 109 4.08 4.62 7.80
N ARG A 110 3.47 5.81 7.77
CA ARG A 110 4.08 7.01 7.16
C ARG A 110 5.40 7.41 7.84
N ALA A 111 5.43 7.48 9.16
CA ALA A 111 6.65 7.81 9.91
C ALA A 111 7.76 6.77 9.69
N ARG A 112 7.39 5.48 9.60
CA ARG A 112 8.33 4.38 9.33
C ARG A 112 8.94 4.51 7.95
N ILE A 113 8.14 4.77 6.92
CA ILE A 113 8.62 4.97 5.54
C ILE A 113 9.56 6.19 5.48
N ARG A 114 9.20 7.32 6.14
CA ARG A 114 10.07 8.51 6.20
C ARG A 114 11.42 8.23 6.85
N ALA A 115 11.43 7.56 8.01
CA ALA A 115 12.66 7.17 8.69
C ALA A 115 13.52 6.23 7.84
N LEU A 116 12.90 5.27 7.13
CA LEU A 116 13.61 4.38 6.20
C LEU A 116 14.24 5.12 5.02
N ARG A 117 13.52 6.06 4.42
CA ARG A 117 14.05 6.91 3.32
C ARG A 117 15.22 7.76 3.78
N ALA A 118 15.16 8.33 4.99
CA ALA A 118 16.25 9.13 5.55
C ALA A 118 17.48 8.29 5.91
N ALA A 119 17.26 7.11 6.50
CA ALA A 119 18.35 6.20 6.87
C ALA A 119 19.02 5.53 5.66
N GLN A 120 18.31 5.42 4.54
CA GLN A 120 18.79 4.76 3.32
C GLN A 120 18.45 5.60 2.08
N PRO A 121 19.22 6.68 1.82
CA PRO A 121 19.01 7.54 0.65
C PRO A 121 18.93 6.74 -0.66
N GLY A 122 17.97 7.10 -1.52
CA GLY A 122 17.70 6.41 -2.77
C GLY A 122 16.87 5.13 -2.65
N ARG A 123 16.55 4.66 -1.43
CA ARG A 123 15.67 3.50 -1.19
C ARG A 123 14.31 3.91 -0.64
N PHE A 124 13.32 3.02 -0.77
CA PHE A 124 11.95 3.21 -0.26
C PHE A 124 11.17 4.41 -0.84
N GLY A 125 11.69 5.07 -1.88
CA GLY A 125 10.99 6.13 -2.61
C GLY A 125 9.72 5.64 -3.33
N ASN A 126 9.63 4.32 -3.56
CA ASN A 126 8.57 3.67 -4.31
C ASN A 126 7.40 3.15 -3.45
N VAL A 127 7.42 3.36 -2.13
CA VAL A 127 6.32 2.96 -1.23
C VAL A 127 5.74 4.14 -0.49
N ALA A 128 4.42 4.18 -0.36
CA ALA A 128 3.71 5.19 0.41
C ALA A 128 2.53 4.57 1.17
N CYS A 129 2.01 5.28 2.16
CA CYS A 129 0.83 4.89 2.92
C CYS A 129 -0.11 6.08 3.06
N VAL A 130 -1.39 5.86 2.76
CA VAL A 130 -2.47 6.84 2.95
C VAL A 130 -3.46 6.32 3.98
N ARG A 131 -4.03 7.26 4.75
CA ARG A 131 -5.21 6.93 5.55
C ARG A 131 -6.41 6.87 4.62
N GLY A 132 -7.02 5.69 4.46
CA GLY A 132 -8.08 5.50 3.48
C GLY A 132 -9.00 4.35 3.84
N ASN A 133 -10.24 4.43 3.37
CA ASN A 133 -11.21 3.35 3.45
C ASN A 133 -11.25 2.64 2.09
N ALA A 134 -10.62 1.49 1.98
CA ALA A 134 -10.61 0.74 0.73
C ALA A 134 -12.01 0.26 0.31
N MET A 135 -12.91 -0.01 1.26
CA MET A 135 -14.28 -0.43 0.91
C MET A 135 -15.09 0.68 0.24
N LYS A 136 -14.86 1.95 0.61
CA LYS A 136 -15.62 3.10 0.10
C LYS A 136 -14.89 3.84 -1.02
N HIS A 137 -13.56 3.92 -0.96
CA HIS A 137 -12.80 4.91 -1.74
C HIS A 137 -11.76 4.32 -2.68
N LEU A 138 -11.55 3.00 -2.70
CA LEU A 138 -10.56 2.38 -3.58
C LEU A 138 -10.73 2.77 -5.08
N PRO A 139 -11.96 2.83 -5.64
CA PRO A 139 -12.16 3.26 -7.03
C PRO A 139 -11.82 4.72 -7.30
N HIS A 140 -11.65 5.55 -6.27
CA HIS A 140 -11.23 6.93 -6.44
C HIS A 140 -9.72 7.05 -6.66
N PHE A 141 -8.92 6.13 -6.14
CA PHE A 141 -7.46 6.17 -6.29
C PHE A 141 -7.00 5.58 -7.62
N PHE A 142 -7.63 4.51 -8.09
CA PHE A 142 -7.10 3.70 -9.19
C PHE A 142 -8.03 3.68 -10.40
N ARG A 143 -7.43 3.75 -11.59
CA ARG A 143 -8.15 3.48 -12.83
C ARG A 143 -8.47 1.99 -12.91
N ARG A 144 -9.46 1.63 -13.73
CA ARG A 144 -9.70 0.22 -14.07
C ARG A 144 -8.43 -0.39 -14.65
N ALA A 145 -8.09 -1.58 -14.15
CA ALA A 145 -6.91 -2.32 -14.56
C ALA A 145 -7.22 -3.81 -14.58
N GLN A 146 -6.40 -4.56 -15.31
CA GLN A 146 -6.30 -6.01 -15.12
C GLN A 146 -5.23 -6.26 -14.05
N GLY A 147 -5.40 -7.31 -13.26
CA GLY A 147 -4.47 -7.57 -12.16
C GLY A 147 -4.77 -8.85 -11.41
N LEU A 148 -3.97 -9.08 -10.38
CA LEU A 148 -4.09 -10.20 -9.46
C LEU A 148 -4.54 -9.69 -8.09
N VAL A 149 -5.43 -10.45 -7.45
CA VAL A 149 -5.83 -10.25 -6.06
C VAL A 149 -5.18 -11.34 -5.23
N TYR A 150 -4.32 -10.93 -4.30
CA TYR A 150 -3.66 -11.83 -3.36
C TYR A 150 -4.41 -11.80 -2.04
N THR A 151 -4.77 -12.98 -1.52
CA THR A 151 -5.40 -13.13 -0.21
C THR A 151 -4.54 -14.04 0.65
N VAL A 152 -4.41 -13.70 1.94
CA VAL A 152 -3.72 -14.51 2.94
C VAL A 152 -4.44 -14.35 4.28
N THR A 153 -4.69 -15.46 4.95
CA THR A 153 -5.31 -15.47 6.29
C THR A 153 -4.90 -16.70 7.07
N ASP A 154 -4.86 -16.61 8.39
CA ASP A 154 -4.67 -17.73 9.33
C ASP A 154 -6.01 -18.30 9.84
N VAL A 155 -7.13 -17.90 9.23
CA VAL A 155 -8.50 -18.34 9.57
C VAL A 155 -9.08 -19.14 8.40
N PRO A 156 -9.14 -20.48 8.49
CA PRO A 156 -9.60 -21.34 7.39
C PRO A 156 -11.00 -21.00 6.88
N GLU A 157 -11.92 -20.64 7.76
CA GLU A 157 -13.30 -20.28 7.40
C GLU A 157 -13.34 -19.00 6.57
N LEU A 158 -12.50 -18.01 6.90
CA LEU A 158 -12.37 -16.79 6.11
C LEU A 158 -11.73 -17.07 4.75
N HIS A 159 -10.74 -17.97 4.69
CA HIS A 159 -10.15 -18.39 3.43
C HIS A 159 -11.20 -19.04 2.51
N GLN A 160 -11.98 -19.99 3.03
CA GLN A 160 -13.05 -20.64 2.28
C GLN A 160 -14.08 -19.63 1.80
N TRP A 161 -14.47 -18.69 2.65
CA TRP A 161 -15.38 -17.60 2.29
C TRP A 161 -14.83 -16.75 1.13
N MET A 162 -13.55 -16.35 1.18
CA MET A 162 -12.92 -15.59 0.09
C MET A 162 -12.88 -16.40 -1.21
N VAL A 163 -12.45 -17.67 -1.15
CA VAL A 163 -12.39 -18.55 -2.33
C VAL A 163 -13.76 -18.72 -2.97
N GLN A 164 -14.80 -18.94 -2.17
CA GLN A 164 -16.17 -19.05 -2.65
C GLN A 164 -16.58 -17.78 -3.41
N HIS A 165 -16.48 -16.60 -2.80
CA HIS A 165 -16.98 -15.36 -3.38
C HIS A 165 -16.20 -14.94 -4.63
N PHE A 166 -14.88 -15.14 -4.64
CA PHE A 166 -14.08 -14.91 -5.85
C PHE A 166 -14.38 -15.95 -6.94
N GLY A 167 -14.64 -17.20 -6.59
CA GLY A 167 -14.97 -18.27 -7.54
C GLY A 167 -16.36 -18.12 -8.17
N GLU A 168 -17.33 -17.58 -7.44
CA GLU A 168 -18.68 -17.30 -7.94
C GLU A 168 -18.74 -16.03 -8.81
N HIS A 169 -17.81 -15.09 -8.63
CA HIS A 169 -17.84 -13.82 -9.35
C HIS A 169 -17.31 -13.96 -10.80
N PRO A 170 -18.08 -13.55 -11.83
CA PRO A 170 -17.74 -13.82 -13.25
C PRO A 170 -16.45 -13.16 -13.73
N LEU A 171 -16.03 -12.07 -13.09
CA LEU A 171 -14.80 -11.34 -13.41
C LEU A 171 -13.54 -11.83 -12.69
N PHE A 172 -13.60 -12.96 -11.98
CA PHE A 172 -12.43 -13.52 -11.32
C PHE A 172 -12.26 -15.00 -11.62
N GLU A 173 -11.01 -15.45 -11.56
CA GLU A 173 -10.66 -16.86 -11.63
C GLU A 173 -9.46 -17.15 -10.73
N PRO A 174 -9.39 -18.33 -10.10
CA PRO A 174 -8.20 -18.72 -9.34
C PRO A 174 -6.99 -18.85 -10.26
N LEU A 175 -5.83 -18.43 -9.77
CA LEU A 175 -4.58 -18.57 -10.49
C LEU A 175 -4.17 -20.07 -10.54
N PRO A 176 -3.76 -20.62 -11.70
CA PRO A 176 -3.40 -22.03 -11.81
C PRO A 176 -2.21 -22.41 -10.91
N PRO A 177 -2.13 -23.65 -10.39
CA PRO A 177 -1.06 -24.09 -9.49
C PRO A 177 0.36 -23.86 -10.03
N ALA A 178 0.59 -24.07 -11.33
CA ALA A 178 1.89 -23.84 -11.94
C ALA A 178 2.32 -22.36 -11.89
N GLN A 179 1.38 -21.43 -12.00
CA GLN A 179 1.65 -20.00 -11.91
C GLN A 179 1.80 -19.55 -10.46
N LEU A 180 1.03 -20.12 -9.53
CA LEU A 180 1.19 -19.90 -8.09
C LEU A 180 2.58 -20.32 -7.60
N ALA A 181 3.08 -21.47 -8.06
CA ALA A 181 4.40 -21.99 -7.70
C ALA A 181 5.55 -21.09 -8.18
N ALA A 182 5.35 -20.36 -9.28
CA ALA A 182 6.33 -19.44 -9.84
C ALA A 182 6.17 -18.00 -9.32
N ASP A 183 5.10 -17.69 -8.58
CA ASP A 183 4.78 -16.32 -8.16
C ASP A 183 5.72 -15.88 -7.01
N PRO A 184 6.44 -14.76 -7.17
CA PRO A 184 7.40 -14.30 -6.18
C PRO A 184 6.75 -13.77 -4.89
N LEU A 185 5.51 -13.28 -4.95
CA LEU A 185 4.81 -12.68 -3.82
C LEU A 185 4.18 -13.72 -2.91
N VAL A 186 3.67 -14.84 -3.44
CA VAL A 186 3.02 -15.90 -2.65
C VAL A 186 3.80 -16.32 -1.39
N PRO A 187 5.12 -16.66 -1.45
CA PRO A 187 5.87 -17.03 -0.26
C PRO A 187 6.17 -15.85 0.68
N LEU A 188 6.10 -14.61 0.19
CA LEU A 188 6.38 -13.39 0.94
C LEU A 188 5.21 -13.02 1.88
N LEU A 189 3.97 -13.14 1.39
CA LEU A 189 2.76 -12.65 2.06
C LEU A 189 2.61 -13.09 3.53
N PRO A 190 2.80 -14.38 3.89
CA PRO A 190 2.60 -14.81 5.27
C PRO A 190 3.75 -14.44 6.22
N THR A 191 4.92 -14.00 5.72
CA THR A 191 6.14 -13.87 6.53
C THR A 191 6.55 -12.43 6.82
N VAL A 192 6.06 -11.46 6.04
CA VAL A 192 6.51 -10.05 6.13
C VAL A 192 5.60 -9.14 6.95
N THR A 193 4.37 -9.56 7.21
CA THR A 193 3.41 -8.82 8.04
C THR A 193 3.52 -9.20 9.51
N GLU A 194 3.08 -8.30 10.40
CA GLU A 194 3.08 -8.59 11.84
C GLU A 194 2.07 -9.68 12.19
N GLU A 195 0.91 -9.63 11.54
CA GLU A 195 -0.17 -10.61 11.64
C GLU A 195 0.31 -12.00 11.21
N GLY A 196 0.99 -12.11 10.07
CA GLY A 196 1.56 -13.36 9.58
C GLY A 196 2.60 -13.96 10.54
N ARG A 197 3.57 -13.14 10.98
CA ARG A 197 4.58 -13.56 12.00
C ARG A 197 3.95 -13.91 13.35
N LYS A 198 2.81 -13.33 13.70
CA LYS A 198 2.07 -13.69 14.91
C LYS A 198 1.35 -15.02 14.72
N ALA A 199 0.76 -15.27 13.55
CA ALA A 199 0.13 -16.55 13.21
C ALA A 199 1.14 -17.70 13.27
N GLU A 200 2.31 -17.52 12.64
CA GLU A 200 3.41 -18.48 12.65
C GLU A 200 3.87 -18.83 14.07
N ARG A 201 4.14 -17.83 14.91
CA ARG A 201 4.51 -18.05 16.33
C ARG A 201 3.42 -18.75 17.14
N ALA A 202 2.16 -18.62 16.73
CA ALA A 202 1.03 -19.30 17.35
C ALA A 202 0.77 -20.69 16.74
N GLY A 203 1.62 -21.18 15.82
CA GLY A 203 1.45 -22.46 15.14
C GLY A 203 0.24 -22.51 14.21
N ARG A 204 -0.28 -21.35 13.78
CA ARG A 204 -1.45 -21.26 12.90
C ARG A 204 -0.98 -21.12 11.45
N PRO A 205 -1.22 -22.13 10.59
CA PRO A 205 -0.72 -22.12 9.23
C PRO A 205 -1.45 -21.06 8.38
N PRO A 206 -0.77 -20.42 7.43
CA PRO A 206 -1.41 -19.49 6.51
C PRO A 206 -2.18 -20.24 5.42
N CYS A 207 -3.33 -19.69 5.04
CA CYS A 207 -4.12 -20.07 3.87
C CYS A 207 -4.07 -18.92 2.86
N SER A 208 -3.49 -19.17 1.68
CA SER A 208 -3.33 -18.18 0.61
C SER A 208 -4.14 -18.58 -0.62
N ALA A 209 -4.74 -17.60 -1.29
CA ALA A 209 -5.31 -17.77 -2.63
C ALA A 209 -5.03 -16.53 -3.48
N VAL A 210 -4.78 -16.75 -4.78
CA VAL A 210 -4.57 -15.67 -5.74
C VAL A 210 -5.60 -15.79 -6.84
N PHE A 211 -6.24 -14.67 -7.19
CA PHE A 211 -7.26 -14.61 -8.22
C PHE A 211 -6.85 -13.64 -9.31
N ARG A 212 -7.00 -14.02 -10.57
CA ARG A 212 -6.86 -13.12 -11.71
C ARG A 212 -8.18 -12.43 -12.00
N ARG A 213 -8.15 -11.12 -12.21
CA ARG A 213 -9.27 -10.37 -12.80
C ARG A 213 -9.37 -10.69 -14.29
N ARG A 214 -10.56 -11.06 -14.74
CA ARG A 214 -10.89 -11.29 -16.15
C ARG A 214 -11.19 -9.96 -16.87
N PRO A 215 -11.05 -9.92 -18.20
CA PRO A 215 -11.59 -8.83 -19.01
C PRO A 215 -13.08 -8.60 -18.73
N ASP A 216 -13.52 -7.34 -18.83
CA ASP A 216 -14.95 -7.04 -18.80
C ASP A 216 -15.61 -7.74 -20.01
N PRO A 217 -16.86 -8.24 -19.86
CA PRO A 217 -17.59 -8.78 -20.99
C PRO A 217 -17.76 -7.70 -22.07
N ALA A 218 -17.81 -8.12 -23.34
CA ALA A 218 -18.05 -7.21 -24.45
C ALA A 218 -19.39 -6.48 -24.24
N PRO A 219 -19.47 -5.16 -24.52
CA PRO A 219 -20.72 -4.42 -24.38
C PRO A 219 -21.79 -5.05 -25.30
N GLY A 220 -22.85 -5.59 -24.71
CA GLY A 220 -23.97 -6.24 -25.43
C GLY A 220 -24.03 -7.77 -25.39
N GLY A 221 -23.13 -8.45 -24.66
CA GLY A 221 -23.35 -9.84 -24.25
C GLY A 221 -24.43 -9.93 -23.15
N PRO A 222 -25.14 -11.06 -23.01
CA PRO A 222 -26.19 -11.23 -22.01
C PRO A 222 -25.70 -10.97 -20.57
#